data_AF-A0A9W8PQM9-F1
#
_entry.id   AF-A0A9W8PQM9-F1
#
_cell.length_a   1.000
_cell.length_b   1.000
_cell.length_c   1.000
_cell.angle_alpha   90.00
_cell.angle_beta   90.00
_cell.angle_gamma   90.00
#
_symmetry.space_group_name_H-M   'P 1'
#
loop_
_entity.id
_entity.type
_entity.pdbx_description
1 polymer ?
#
loop_
_entity_poly.entity_id
_entity_poly.type
_entity_poly.pdbx_seq_one_letter_code
_entity_poly.pdbx_strand_id
1 'polypeptide(L)'
;MEVLSAVASSIAVVQALAAGKHVVSIIREVPGIQDDFNYLMKELSLINSIVKAVSRKPPSVYEQALIDAAAEDLSEVTKELGELLRSCIREVDTKDGKICKTRKRKWLLEKSTITKLQQRTTNAKTTLHFAVTSSHATNDAQ
;
A
#
# COMPACT_ATOMS: atom_id res chain seq x y z
N MET A 1 -15.68 2.10 25.38
CA MET A 1 -16.15 1.75 24.02
C MET A 1 -14.97 1.87 23.06
N GLU A 2 -13.91 1.07 23.25
CA GLU A 2 -12.58 1.30 22.61
C GLU A 2 -12.07 0.09 21.80
N VAL A 3 -12.71 -1.09 21.95
CA VAL A 3 -12.30 -2.30 21.24
C VAL A 3 -12.73 -2.28 19.77
N LEU A 4 -13.80 -1.55 19.45
CA LEU A 4 -14.33 -1.45 18.08
C LEU A 4 -13.52 -0.51 17.19
N SER A 5 -12.88 0.53 17.75
CA SER A 5 -12.05 1.46 16.97
C SER A 5 -10.75 0.81 16.51
N ALA A 6 -10.07 0.06 17.38
CA ALA A 6 -8.83 -0.64 17.04
C ALA A 6 -9.03 -1.74 15.97
N VAL A 7 -10.19 -2.42 16.02
CA VAL A 7 -10.57 -3.44 15.02
C VAL A 7 -10.90 -2.79 13.68
N ALA A 8 -11.62 -1.67 13.65
CA ALA A 8 -11.97 -0.97 12.42
C ALA A 8 -10.72 -0.48 11.65
N SER A 9 -9.72 0.04 12.34
CA SER A 9 -8.50 0.52 11.70
C SER A 9 -7.58 -0.59 11.21
N SER A 10 -7.48 -1.70 11.95
CA SER A 10 -6.78 -2.89 11.46
C SER A 10 -7.44 -3.44 10.19
N ILE A 11 -8.78 -3.39 10.12
CA ILE A 11 -9.54 -3.75 8.92
C ILE A 11 -9.26 -2.76 7.79
N ALA A 12 -9.19 -1.45 8.06
CA ALA A 12 -8.87 -0.44 7.05
C ALA A 12 -7.48 -0.68 6.43
N VAL A 13 -6.46 -0.98 7.24
CA VAL A 13 -5.13 -1.34 6.72
C VAL A 13 -5.20 -2.62 5.88
N VAL A 14 -5.91 -3.64 6.35
CA VAL A 14 -6.08 -4.91 5.60
C VAL A 14 -6.81 -4.69 4.28
N GLN A 15 -7.82 -3.83 4.25
CA GLN A 15 -8.57 -3.46 3.04
C GLN A 15 -7.72 -2.66 2.06
N ALA A 16 -6.96 -1.67 2.54
CA ALA A 16 -6.00 -0.93 1.73
C ALA A 16 -4.96 -1.88 1.12
N LEU A 17 -4.45 -2.84 1.89
CA LEU A 17 -3.55 -3.88 1.39
C LEU A 17 -4.21 -4.83 0.38
N ALA A 18 -5.47 -5.20 0.58
CA ALA A 18 -6.21 -6.05 -0.34
C ALA A 18 -6.45 -5.35 -1.70
N ALA A 19 -6.82 -4.07 -1.67
CA ALA A 19 -6.92 -3.24 -2.86
C ALA A 19 -5.55 -3.06 -3.53
N GLY A 20 -4.48 -2.87 -2.74
CA GLY A 20 -3.10 -2.86 -3.23
C GLY A 20 -2.73 -4.14 -3.97
N LYS A 21 -3.13 -5.32 -3.47
CA LYS A 21 -2.90 -6.61 -4.17
C LYS A 21 -3.60 -6.69 -5.52
N HIS A 22 -4.82 -6.16 -5.64
CA HIS A 22 -5.54 -6.14 -6.92
C HIS A 22 -4.79 -5.27 -7.94
N VAL A 23 -4.36 -4.08 -7.51
CA VAL A 23 -3.53 -3.16 -8.31
C VAL A 23 -2.22 -3.82 -8.75
N VAL A 24 -1.57 -4.57 -7.85
CA VAL A 24 -0.38 -5.38 -8.15
C VAL A 24 -0.65 -6.45 -9.20
N SER A 25 -1.81 -7.11 -9.15
CA SER A 25 -2.20 -8.11 -10.16
C SER A 25 -2.22 -7.51 -11.56
N ILE A 26 -2.84 -6.33 -11.70
CA ILE A 26 -2.91 -5.61 -12.98
C ILE A 26 -1.51 -5.26 -13.49
N ILE A 27 -0.61 -4.77 -12.63
CA ILE A 27 0.76 -4.42 -13.00
C ILE A 27 1.53 -5.62 -13.55
N ARG A 28 1.35 -6.81 -12.95
CA ARG A 28 2.02 -8.04 -13.39
C ARG A 28 1.61 -8.43 -14.81
N GLU A 29 0.38 -8.11 -15.20
CA GLU A 29 -0.14 -8.40 -16.54
C GLU A 29 0.34 -7.41 -17.61
N VAL A 30 1.00 -6.30 -17.23
CA VAL A 30 1.41 -5.26 -18.17
C VAL A 30 2.93 -5.26 -18.39
N PRO A 31 3.44 -5.86 -19.49
CA PRO A 31 4.86 -5.86 -19.79
C PRO A 31 5.37 -4.44 -20.07
N GLY A 32 6.53 -4.10 -19.48
CA GLY A 32 7.24 -2.83 -19.68
C GLY A 32 7.05 -1.75 -18.61
N ILE A 33 6.21 -1.99 -17.59
CA ILE A 33 6.08 -1.11 -16.40
C ILE A 33 6.32 -1.83 -15.07
N GLN A 34 6.57 -3.14 -15.12
CA GLN A 34 6.77 -3.97 -13.93
C GLN A 34 7.95 -3.48 -13.08
N ASP A 35 9.06 -3.10 -13.72
CA ASP A 35 10.27 -2.62 -13.03
C ASP A 35 10.04 -1.32 -12.27
N ASP A 36 9.26 -0.40 -12.85
CA ASP A 36 8.91 0.88 -12.22
C ASP A 36 8.05 0.66 -10.95
N PHE A 37 7.38 -0.49 -10.82
CA PHE A 37 6.54 -0.83 -9.67
C PHE A 37 7.12 -1.89 -8.73
N ASN A 38 8.22 -2.56 -9.10
CA ASN A 38 8.85 -3.59 -8.27
C ASN A 38 9.17 -3.09 -6.86
N TYR A 39 9.61 -1.83 -6.73
CA TYR A 39 9.83 -1.21 -5.43
C TYR A 39 8.54 -1.12 -4.61
N LEU A 40 7.48 -0.57 -5.18
CA LEU A 40 6.18 -0.41 -4.52
C LEU A 40 5.59 -1.76 -4.09
N MET A 41 5.73 -2.80 -4.92
CA MET A 41 5.29 -4.16 -4.59
C MET A 41 6.02 -4.74 -3.38
N LYS A 42 7.35 -4.52 -3.30
CA LYS A 42 8.16 -4.95 -2.15
C LYS A 42 7.71 -4.22 -0.88
N GLU A 43 7.52 -2.91 -0.96
CA GLU A 43 7.08 -2.08 0.17
C GLU A 43 5.71 -2.52 0.70
N LEU A 44 4.71 -2.74 -0.18
CA LEU A 44 3.40 -3.24 0.23
C LEU A 44 3.47 -4.63 0.91
N SER A 45 4.39 -5.50 0.45
CA SER A 45 4.62 -6.80 1.09
C SER A 45 5.21 -6.66 2.50
N LEU A 46 6.15 -5.73 2.69
CA LEU A 46 6.72 -5.43 4.00
C LEU A 46 5.68 -4.84 4.96
N ILE A 47 4.86 -3.90 4.49
CA ILE A 47 3.75 -3.33 5.27
C ILE A 47 2.79 -4.43 5.73
N ASN A 48 2.39 -5.34 4.85
CA ASN A 48 1.54 -6.49 5.21
C ASN A 48 2.18 -7.40 6.28
N SER A 49 3.52 -7.47 6.33
CA SER A 49 4.23 -8.20 7.37
C SER A 49 4.23 -7.46 8.71
N ILE A 50 4.40 -6.13 8.69
CA ILE A 50 4.33 -5.28 9.89
C ILE A 50 2.92 -5.34 10.51
N VAL A 51 1.87 -5.23 9.69
CA VAL A 51 0.47 -5.29 10.16
C VAL A 51 0.15 -6.61 10.83
N LYS A 52 0.63 -7.73 10.29
CA LYS A 52 0.49 -9.05 10.95
C LYS A 52 1.21 -9.12 12.29
N ALA A 53 2.29 -8.36 12.48
CA ALA A 53 2.97 -8.25 13.77
C ALA A 53 2.17 -7.38 14.75
N VAL A 54 1.57 -6.27 14.29
CA VAL A 54 0.67 -5.41 15.07
C VAL A 54 -0.50 -6.20 15.64
N SER A 55 -1.12 -7.08 14.85
CA SER A 55 -2.31 -7.84 15.28
C SER A 55 -2.09 -8.83 16.43
N ARG A 56 -0.85 -8.99 16.93
CA ARG A 56 -0.53 -9.92 18.03
C ARG A 56 -0.83 -9.35 19.42
N LYS A 57 -0.94 -8.03 19.56
CA LYS A 57 -1.23 -7.36 20.83
C LYS A 57 -2.14 -6.16 20.57
N PRO A 58 -3.08 -5.82 21.48
CA PRO A 58 -3.83 -4.58 21.37
C PRO A 58 -2.88 -3.36 21.40
N PRO A 59 -2.96 -2.44 20.43
CA PRO A 59 -2.18 -1.21 20.45
C PRO A 59 -2.68 -0.25 21.54
N SER A 60 -1.77 0.57 22.07
CA SER A 60 -2.09 1.74 22.88
C SER A 60 -2.77 2.83 22.05
N VAL A 61 -3.34 3.84 22.70
CA VAL A 61 -4.01 4.97 22.03
C VAL A 61 -3.08 5.71 21.06
N TYR A 62 -1.81 5.92 21.45
CA TYR A 62 -0.82 6.58 20.61
C TYR A 62 -0.46 5.75 19.38
N GLU A 63 -0.23 4.44 19.57
CA GLU A 63 0.06 3.52 18.47
C GLU A 63 -1.12 3.39 17.53
N GLN A 64 -2.34 3.37 18.06
CA GLN A 64 -3.56 3.35 17.27
C GLN A 64 -3.66 4.58 16.35
N ALA A 65 -3.37 5.78 16.86
CA ALA A 65 -3.37 7.00 16.05
C ALA A 65 -2.35 6.93 14.89
N LEU A 66 -1.17 6.35 15.13
CA LEU A 66 -0.15 6.14 14.09
C LEU A 66 -0.58 5.09 13.07
N ILE A 67 -1.22 4.01 13.52
CA ILE A 67 -1.77 2.97 12.65
C ILE A 67 -2.87 3.56 11.76
N ASP A 68 -3.75 4.38 12.32
CA ASP A 68 -4.84 5.04 11.60
C ASP A 68 -4.30 5.97 10.50
N ALA A 69 -3.33 6.82 10.84
CA ALA A 69 -2.70 7.72 9.88
C ALA A 69 -2.02 6.96 8.72
N ALA A 70 -1.34 5.85 9.02
CA ALA A 70 -0.74 5.02 7.99
C ALA A 70 -1.78 4.27 7.15
N ALA A 71 -2.90 3.85 7.75
CA ALA A 71 -4.01 3.22 7.05
C ALA A 71 -4.63 4.16 6.02
N GLU A 72 -4.85 5.40 6.43
CA GLU A 72 -5.41 6.46 5.58
C GLU A 72 -4.48 6.75 4.39
N ASP A 73 -3.18 6.98 4.65
CA ASP A 73 -2.21 7.25 3.58
C ASP A 73 -2.09 6.05 2.60
N LEU A 74 -2.13 4.81 3.10
CA LEU A 74 -2.12 3.62 2.24
C LEU A 74 -3.39 3.46 1.40
N SER A 75 -4.55 3.82 1.96
CA SER A 75 -5.83 3.81 1.24
C SER A 75 -5.80 4.81 0.09
N GLU A 76 -5.32 6.03 0.35
CA GLU A 76 -5.18 7.07 -0.67
C GLU A 76 -4.16 6.68 -1.75
N VAL A 77 -2.97 6.20 -1.36
CA VAL A 77 -1.96 5.72 -2.30
C VAL A 77 -2.52 4.63 -3.22
N THR A 78 -3.28 3.68 -2.64
CA THR A 78 -3.87 2.58 -3.41
C THR A 78 -4.92 3.09 -4.40
N LYS A 79 -5.74 4.07 -3.98
CA LYS A 79 -6.73 4.71 -4.85
C LYS A 79 -6.07 5.46 -6.00
N GLU A 80 -5.12 6.35 -5.70
CA GLU A 80 -4.39 7.14 -6.70
C GLU A 80 -3.63 6.23 -7.69
N LEU A 81 -3.04 5.14 -7.18
CA LEU A 81 -2.39 4.15 -8.02
C LEU A 81 -3.38 3.43 -8.94
N GLY A 82 -4.56 3.07 -8.45
CA GLY A 82 -5.63 2.50 -9.26
C GLY A 82 -6.10 3.44 -10.37
N GLU A 83 -6.23 4.73 -10.07
CA GLU A 83 -6.57 5.78 -11.04
C GLU A 83 -5.48 5.97 -12.10
N LEU A 84 -4.21 5.97 -11.68
CA LEU A 84 -3.05 6.03 -12.56
C LEU A 84 -3.02 4.83 -13.52
N LEU A 85 -3.23 3.62 -13.01
CA LEU A 85 -3.28 2.41 -13.84
C LEU A 85 -4.43 2.47 -14.84
N ARG A 86 -5.63 2.90 -14.44
CA ARG A 86 -6.77 3.08 -15.37
C ARG A 86 -6.46 4.09 -16.47
N SER A 87 -5.71 5.15 -16.16
CA SER A 87 -5.37 6.19 -17.15
C SER A 87 -4.26 5.75 -18.11
N CYS A 88 -3.32 4.93 -17.61
CA CYS A 88 -2.09 4.52 -18.29
C CYS A 88 -2.17 3.14 -18.95
N ILE A 89 -3.14 2.29 -18.63
CA ILE A 89 -3.32 0.97 -19.24
C ILE A 89 -4.47 1.01 -20.24
N ARG A 90 -4.37 0.18 -21.28
CA ARG A 90 -5.50 -0.16 -22.15
C ARG A 90 -5.56 -1.67 -22.35
N GLU A 91 -6.76 -2.20 -22.41
CA GLU A 91 -7.00 -3.54 -22.95
C GLU A 91 -6.92 -3.47 -24.48
N VAL A 92 -6.35 -4.51 -25.07
CA VAL A 92 -6.29 -4.71 -26.52
C VAL A 92 -6.74 -6.13 -26.81
N ASP A 93 -7.75 -6.27 -27.68
CA ASP A 93 -8.17 -7.57 -28.17
C ASP A 93 -7.12 -8.14 -29.14
N THR A 94 -6.75 -9.39 -28.93
CA THR A 94 -5.87 -10.17 -29.79
C THR A 94 -6.52 -11.50 -30.16
N LYS A 95 -5.93 -12.21 -31.12
CA LYS A 95 -6.43 -13.52 -31.55
C LYS A 95 -6.48 -14.55 -30.43
N ASP A 96 -5.60 -14.39 -29.43
CA ASP A 96 -5.46 -15.28 -28.28
C ASP A 96 -6.18 -14.77 -27.02
N GLY A 97 -6.99 -13.71 -27.15
CA GLY A 97 -7.74 -13.09 -26.06
C GLY A 97 -7.36 -11.64 -25.78
N LYS A 98 -7.77 -11.13 -24.62
CA LYS A 98 -7.50 -9.74 -24.20
C LYS A 98 -6.14 -9.64 -23.53
N ILE A 99 -5.35 -8.64 -23.93
CA ILE A 99 -4.08 -8.32 -23.26
C ILE A 99 -4.04 -6.87 -22.80
N CYS A 100 -3.42 -6.64 -21.64
CA CYS A 100 -3.18 -5.30 -21.11
C CYS A 100 -1.89 -4.71 -21.69
N LYS A 101 -1.96 -3.48 -22.20
CA LYS A 101 -0.80 -2.73 -22.71
C LYS A 101 -0.69 -1.36 -22.07
N THR A 102 0.54 -0.93 -21.81
CA THR A 102 0.82 0.44 -21.35
C THR A 102 0.66 1.45 -22.48
N ARG A 103 -0.02 2.56 -22.18
CA ARG A 103 0.00 3.81 -22.93
C ARG A 103 1.29 4.56 -22.63
N LYS A 104 2.39 4.18 -23.29
CA LYS A 104 3.76 4.69 -23.02
C LYS A 104 3.86 6.21 -22.85
N ARG A 105 3.18 7.01 -23.68
CA ARG A 105 3.20 8.48 -23.54
C ARG A 105 2.58 8.98 -22.24
N LYS A 106 1.40 8.46 -21.88
CA LYS A 106 0.74 8.79 -20.60
C LYS A 106 1.60 8.33 -19.43
N TRP A 107 2.12 7.11 -19.50
CA TRP A 107 3.00 6.54 -18.51
C TRP A 107 4.23 7.41 -18.20
N LEU A 108 4.89 7.92 -19.24
CA LEU A 108 6.06 8.79 -19.08
C LEU A 108 5.71 10.12 -18.39
N LEU A 109 4.51 10.65 -18.61
CA LEU A 109 4.04 11.87 -17.94
C LEU A 109 3.75 11.63 -16.45
N GLU A 110 3.31 10.42 -16.10
CA GLU A 110 2.95 10.05 -14.73
C GLU A 110 4.15 9.54 -13.89
N LYS A 111 5.38 9.54 -14.43
CA LYS A 111 6.57 9.10 -13.68
C LYS A 111 6.76 9.82 -12.35
N SER A 112 6.53 11.14 -12.32
CA SER A 112 6.63 11.93 -11.09
C SER A 112 5.57 11.54 -10.06
N THR A 113 4.35 11.23 -10.51
CA THR A 113 3.25 10.70 -9.67
C THR A 113 3.65 9.36 -9.05
N ILE A 114 4.24 8.45 -9.83
CA ILE A 114 4.71 7.14 -9.32
C ILE A 114 5.74 7.32 -8.21
N THR A 115 6.73 8.20 -8.41
CA THR A 115 7.73 8.49 -7.37
C THR A 115 7.11 9.07 -6.10
N LYS A 116 6.10 9.95 -6.22
CA LYS A 116 5.35 10.46 -5.06
C LYS A 116 4.62 9.33 -4.32
N LEU A 117 3.95 8.43 -5.04
CA LEU A 117 3.26 7.28 -4.45
C LEU A 117 4.24 6.32 -3.74
N GLN A 118 5.42 6.09 -4.31
CA GLN A 118 6.49 5.31 -3.69
C GLN A 118 6.99 5.96 -2.39
N GLN A 119 7.17 7.28 -2.37
CA GLN A 119 7.58 8.00 -1.17
C GLN A 119 6.52 7.91 -0.07
N ARG A 120 5.24 8.12 -0.41
CA ARG A 120 4.12 8.00 0.55
C ARG A 120 4.01 6.59 1.12
N THR A 121 4.10 5.56 0.27
CA THR A 121 4.15 4.15 0.73
C THR A 121 5.29 3.92 1.73
N THR A 122 6.47 4.49 1.45
CA THR A 122 7.65 4.39 2.34
C THR A 122 7.41 5.11 3.67
N ASN A 123 6.76 6.26 3.65
CA ASN A 123 6.39 7.01 4.85
C ASN A 123 5.39 6.21 5.69
N ALA A 124 4.30 5.71 5.09
CA ALA A 124 3.32 4.87 5.78
C ALA A 124 3.94 3.61 6.39
N LYS A 125 4.88 2.96 5.69
CA LYS A 125 5.67 1.85 6.24
C LYS A 125 6.46 2.29 7.48
N THR A 126 7.13 3.43 7.41
CA THR A 126 7.96 3.95 8.51
C THR A 126 7.11 4.28 9.72
N THR A 127 5.94 4.90 9.51
CA THR A 127 4.95 5.18 10.56
C THR A 127 4.45 3.90 11.21
N LEU A 128 4.09 2.88 10.43
CA LEU A 128 3.66 1.58 10.98
C LEU A 128 4.77 0.88 11.74
N HIS A 129 6.00 0.90 11.20
CA HIS A 129 7.14 0.32 11.89
C HIS A 129 7.37 1.01 13.24
N PHE A 130 7.34 2.35 13.26
CA PHE A 130 7.48 3.13 14.48
C PHE A 130 6.39 2.82 15.50
N ALA A 131 5.13 2.72 15.08
CA ALA A 131 4.01 2.32 15.94
C ALA A 131 4.24 0.94 16.57
N VAL A 132 4.84 -0.01 15.84
CA VAL A 132 5.14 -1.34 16.38
C VAL A 132 6.34 -1.34 17.33
N THR A 133 7.41 -0.63 16.98
CA THR A 133 8.65 -0.69 17.75
C THR A 133 8.65 0.22 18.98
N SER A 134 7.84 1.29 18.98
CA SER A 134 7.69 2.15 20.16
C SER A 134 7.11 1.40 21.37
N SER A 135 6.29 0.36 21.13
CA SER A 135 5.84 -0.62 22.13
C SER A 135 6.96 -1.43 22.80
N HIS A 136 8.10 -1.62 22.14
CA HIS A 136 9.22 -2.41 22.66
C HIS A 136 10.19 -1.61 23.53
N ALA A 137 10.29 -0.30 23.32
CA ALA A 137 11.23 0.55 24.07
C ALA A 137 10.76 0.89 25.49
N THR A 138 9.47 0.74 25.80
CA THR A 138 8.90 1.09 27.11
C THR A 138 8.84 -0.08 28.11
N ASN A 139 9.08 -1.33 27.67
CA ASN A 139 9.10 -2.48 28.58
C ASN A 139 10.47 -2.79 29.19
N ASP A 140 11.56 -2.19 28.69
CA ASP A 140 12.91 -2.39 29.24
C ASP A 140 13.28 -1.35 30.33
N ALA A 141 12.33 -0.50 30.73
CA ALA A 141 12.54 0.58 31.70
C ALA A 141 11.74 0.42 33.02
N GLN A 142 11.17 -0.76 33.31
CA GLN A 142 10.54 -1.07 34.60
C GLN A 142 11.20 -2.24 35.31
#